data_AF-A0A2E6VE04-F1
#
_entry.id   AF-A0A2E6VE04-F1
#
_cell.length_a   1.000
_cell.length_b   1.000
_cell.length_c   1.000
_cell.angle_alpha   90.00
_cell.angle_beta   90.00
_cell.angle_gamma   90.00
#
_symmetry.space_group_name_H-M   'P 1'
#
loop_
_entity.id
_entity.type
_entity.pdbx_description
1 polymer ?
#
loop_
_entity_poly.entity_id
_entity_poly.type
_entity_poly.pdbx_seq_one_letter_code
_entity_poly.pdbx_strand_id
1 'polypeptide(L)'
;MDLLNKRDTTQDNDVLEKRFIGHILKEEAEELDNYQQSLMSSRGFTTSSLYNNRGFQVLEDHKLQYTHPQVLRFIDMKTRSSKSGQTTKKIAHPVHNKPIYGMINNVLRRLQFEYTDKMKKMLLNDYNLHI
;
A
#
# COMPACT_ATOMS: atom_id res chain seq x y z
N MET A 1 -15.17 -37.64 12.29
CA MET A 1 -14.61 -36.31 12.02
C MET A 1 -15.24 -35.35 13.01
N ASP A 2 -14.49 -35.00 14.05
CA ASP A 2 -14.95 -34.20 15.18
C ASP A 2 -15.20 -32.74 14.77
N LEU A 3 -16.39 -32.23 15.07
CA LEU A 3 -16.84 -30.88 14.66
C LEU A 3 -16.15 -29.79 15.49
N LEU A 4 -15.61 -30.13 16.66
CA LEU A 4 -14.84 -29.23 17.52
C LEU A 4 -13.47 -28.93 16.92
N ASN A 5 -12.71 -29.96 16.52
CA ASN A 5 -11.41 -29.79 15.86
C ASN A 5 -11.49 -29.02 14.52
N LYS A 6 -12.66 -29.02 13.87
CA LYS A 6 -12.89 -28.27 12.63
C LYS A 6 -13.09 -26.76 12.87
N ARG A 7 -13.52 -26.34 14.07
CA ARG A 7 -13.68 -24.93 14.44
C ARG A 7 -12.34 -24.27 14.77
N ASP A 8 -11.49 -24.95 15.54
CA ASP A 8 -10.19 -24.39 15.94
C ASP A 8 -9.30 -24.16 14.71
N THR A 9 -9.21 -25.16 13.83
CA THR A 9 -8.42 -25.07 12.58
C THR A 9 -8.92 -24.03 11.58
N THR A 10 -10.22 -23.67 11.57
CA THR A 10 -10.74 -22.64 10.65
C THR A 10 -10.56 -21.22 11.18
N GLN A 11 -10.67 -21.02 12.49
CA GLN A 11 -10.38 -19.73 13.11
C GLN A 11 -8.89 -19.38 13.05
N ASP A 12 -8.00 -20.35 13.28
CA ASP A 12 -6.55 -20.11 13.26
C ASP A 12 -6.04 -19.75 11.86
N ASN A 13 -6.58 -20.38 10.82
CA ASN A 13 -6.26 -20.04 9.42
C ASN A 13 -6.73 -18.63 9.05
N ASP A 14 -7.93 -18.21 9.49
CA ASP A 14 -8.45 -16.86 9.23
C ASP A 14 -7.60 -15.78 9.92
N VAL A 15 -7.11 -16.05 11.14
CA VAL A 15 -6.19 -15.13 11.84
C VAL A 15 -4.85 -15.02 11.11
N LEU A 16 -4.27 -16.13 10.66
CA LEU A 16 -3.01 -16.12 9.91
C LEU A 16 -3.13 -15.39 8.57
N GLU A 17 -4.23 -15.61 7.83
CA GLU A 17 -4.50 -14.91 6.57
C GLU A 17 -4.59 -13.39 6.76
N LYS A 18 -5.31 -12.97 7.80
CA LYS A 18 -5.42 -11.57 8.21
C LYS A 18 -4.05 -10.95 8.55
N ARG A 19 -3.24 -11.65 9.34
CA ARG A 19 -1.88 -11.20 9.68
C ARG A 19 -0.98 -11.10 8.44
N PHE A 20 -1.08 -12.08 7.54
CA PHE A 20 -0.36 -12.07 6.27
C PHE A 20 -0.73 -10.86 5.40
N ILE A 21 -2.01 -10.55 5.25
CA ILE A 21 -2.47 -9.36 4.51
C ILE A 21 -1.90 -8.10 5.14
N GLY A 22 -1.99 -7.96 6.47
CA GLY A 22 -1.44 -6.81 7.20
C GLY A 22 0.07 -6.65 7.00
N HIS A 23 0.80 -7.76 7.00
CA HIS A 23 2.25 -7.80 6.77
C HIS A 23 2.61 -7.30 5.36
N ILE A 24 1.99 -7.84 4.30
CA ILE A 24 2.23 -7.39 2.92
C ILE A 24 1.88 -5.91 2.75
N LEU A 25 0.73 -5.48 3.27
CA LEU A 25 0.30 -4.08 3.15
C LEU A 25 1.28 -3.12 3.82
N LYS A 26 1.89 -3.52 4.94
CA LYS A 26 2.89 -2.72 5.62
C LYS A 26 4.17 -2.59 4.79
N GLU A 27 4.70 -3.71 4.31
CA GLU A 27 5.93 -3.71 3.51
C GLU A 27 5.76 -2.91 2.21
N GLU A 28 4.69 -3.17 1.46
CA GLU A 28 4.41 -2.45 0.20
C GLU A 28 4.18 -0.96 0.42
N ALA A 29 3.60 -0.57 1.57
CA ALA A 29 3.43 0.82 1.93
C ALA A 29 4.77 1.54 2.19
N GLU A 30 5.68 0.89 2.93
CA GLU A 30 7.02 1.42 3.19
C GLU A 30 7.84 1.52 1.89
N GLU A 31 7.78 0.48 1.05
CA GLU A 31 8.43 0.48 -0.26
C GLU A 31 7.88 1.58 -1.19
N LEU A 32 6.54 1.72 -1.25
CA LEU A 32 5.91 2.76 -2.04
C LEU A 32 6.31 4.15 -1.55
N ASP A 33 6.37 4.38 -0.24
CA ASP A 33 6.75 5.68 0.30
C ASP A 33 8.18 6.05 -0.11
N ASN A 34 9.11 5.13 0.09
CA ASN A 34 10.51 5.29 -0.29
C ASN A 34 10.67 5.53 -1.80
N TYR A 35 9.96 4.74 -2.62
CA TYR A 35 9.97 4.90 -4.07
C TYR A 35 9.41 6.25 -4.50
N GLN A 36 8.29 6.69 -3.93
CA GLN A 36 7.69 7.98 -4.25
C GLN A 36 8.59 9.13 -3.81
N GLN A 37 9.22 9.07 -2.63
CA GLN A 37 10.17 10.09 -2.17
C GLN A 37 11.40 10.19 -3.11
N SER A 38 11.97 9.04 -3.50
CA SER A 38 13.09 8.97 -4.45
C SER A 38 12.69 9.54 -5.82
N LEU A 39 11.51 9.16 -6.32
CA LEU A 39 11.00 9.64 -7.60
C LEU A 39 10.76 11.16 -7.57
N MET A 40 10.17 11.70 -6.49
CA MET A 40 9.97 13.13 -6.34
C MET A 40 11.31 13.88 -6.27
N SER A 41 12.28 13.36 -5.54
CA SER A 41 13.63 13.94 -5.45
C SER A 41 14.33 13.97 -6.81
N SER A 42 14.25 12.88 -7.57
CA SER A 42 14.82 12.78 -8.93
C SER A 42 14.21 13.76 -9.94
N ARG A 43 12.98 14.22 -9.67
CA ARG A 43 12.25 15.20 -10.50
C ARG A 43 12.44 16.64 -10.03
N GLY A 44 13.29 16.86 -9.02
CA GLY A 44 13.65 18.19 -8.52
C GLY A 44 12.62 18.80 -7.55
N PHE A 45 11.70 18.00 -6.98
CA PHE A 45 10.78 18.51 -5.97
C PHE A 45 11.52 18.73 -4.65
N THR A 46 11.60 19.98 -4.19
CA THR A 46 12.25 20.36 -2.91
C THR A 46 11.27 20.87 -1.85
N THR A 47 10.00 21.07 -2.21
CA THR A 47 9.00 21.66 -1.33
C THR A 47 8.61 20.71 -0.20
N SER A 48 8.96 21.05 1.05
CA SER A 48 8.69 20.23 2.24
C SER A 48 7.21 19.89 2.44
N SER A 49 6.28 20.76 2.03
CA SER A 49 4.83 20.50 2.13
C SER A 49 4.35 19.32 1.28
N LEU A 50 5.10 18.95 0.24
CA LEU A 50 4.81 17.77 -0.58
C LEU A 50 5.24 16.46 0.10
N TYR A 51 6.15 16.54 1.08
CA TYR A 51 6.70 15.39 1.80
C TYR A 51 6.03 15.19 3.16
N ASN A 52 5.86 16.27 3.95
CA ASN A 52 5.53 16.17 5.38
C ASN A 52 4.08 15.72 5.69
N ASN A 53 3.15 15.88 4.78
CA ASN A 53 1.74 15.52 4.98
C ASN A 53 1.37 14.19 4.30
N ARG A 54 2.38 13.31 4.17
CA ARG A 54 2.22 11.96 3.63
C ARG A 54 2.33 10.95 4.75
N GLY A 55 1.51 9.92 4.71
CA GLY A 55 1.56 8.86 5.70
C GLY A 55 0.80 7.63 5.24
N PHE A 56 1.35 6.48 5.59
CA PHE A 56 0.71 5.18 5.39
C PHE A 56 0.38 4.58 6.75
N GLN A 57 -0.84 4.08 6.89
CA GLN A 57 -1.29 3.42 8.11
C GLN A 57 -2.08 2.18 7.75
N VAL A 58 -1.69 1.03 8.32
CA VAL A 58 -2.50 -0.18 8.26
C VAL A 58 -3.49 -0.15 9.41
N LEU A 59 -4.79 -0.11 9.10
CA LEU A 59 -5.89 -0.10 10.07
C LEU A 59 -6.23 -1.54 10.52
N GLU A 60 -6.95 -1.66 11.63
CA GLU A 60 -7.32 -2.93 12.27
C GLU A 60 -8.13 -3.90 11.36
N ASP A 61 -8.72 -3.38 10.28
CA ASP A 61 -9.45 -4.14 9.26
C ASP A 61 -8.59 -4.64 8.07
N HIS A 62 -7.25 -4.63 8.19
CA HIS A 62 -6.34 -4.92 7.07
C HIS A 62 -6.54 -3.97 5.89
N LYS A 63 -6.89 -2.72 6.19
CA LYS A 63 -7.04 -1.65 5.22
C LYS A 63 -5.81 -0.77 5.29
N LEU A 64 -5.16 -0.55 4.15
CA LEU A 64 -4.09 0.43 4.04
C LEU A 64 -4.71 1.80 3.76
N GLN A 65 -4.56 2.73 4.69
CA GLN A 65 -4.89 4.14 4.51
C GLN A 65 -3.65 4.90 4.06
N TYR A 66 -3.77 5.58 2.92
CA TYR A 66 -2.76 6.53 2.45
C TYR A 66 -3.29 7.96 2.57
N THR A 67 -2.59 8.78 3.35
CA THR A 67 -2.85 10.21 3.47
C THR A 67 -1.84 10.97 2.62
N HIS A 68 -2.30 11.94 1.83
CA HIS A 68 -1.44 12.73 0.97
C HIS A 68 -2.01 14.13 0.67
N PRO A 69 -1.16 15.12 0.35
CA PRO A 69 -1.61 16.40 -0.17
C PRO A 69 -2.40 16.24 -1.48
N GLN A 70 -3.51 16.96 -1.62
CA GLN A 70 -4.29 16.99 -2.87
C GLN A 70 -3.46 17.48 -4.07
N VAL A 71 -2.49 18.36 -3.81
CA VAL A 71 -1.58 18.92 -4.84
C VAL A 71 -0.83 17.83 -5.61
N LEU A 72 -0.48 16.71 -4.97
CA LEU A 72 0.22 15.59 -5.63
C LEU A 72 -0.61 14.98 -6.76
N ARG A 73 -1.93 14.88 -6.61
CA ARG A 73 -2.82 14.37 -7.66
C ARG A 73 -2.80 15.28 -8.89
N PHE A 74 -2.69 16.59 -8.71
CA PHE A 74 -2.61 17.57 -9.80
C PHE A 74 -1.21 17.65 -10.45
N ILE A 75 -0.17 17.16 -9.78
CA ILE A 75 1.18 17.07 -10.35
C ILE A 75 1.23 16.03 -11.47
N ASP A 76 0.49 14.93 -11.32
CA ASP A 76 0.38 13.86 -12.30
C ASP A 76 -0.48 14.21 -13.53
N MET A 77 -1.30 15.26 -13.46
CA MET A 77 -2.19 15.66 -14.55
C MET A 77 -1.43 16.31 -15.71
N LYS A 78 -1.78 15.93 -16.95
CA LYS A 78 -1.22 16.49 -18.20
C LYS A 78 -1.82 17.83 -18.59
N THR A 79 -2.96 18.20 -18.03
CA THR A 79 -3.70 19.42 -18.36
C THR A 79 -4.23 20.08 -17.11
N ARG A 80 -4.46 21.40 -17.20
CA ARG A 80 -5.17 22.18 -16.18
C ARG A 80 -6.21 23.06 -16.84
N SER A 81 -7.38 23.14 -16.22
CA SER A 81 -8.44 24.05 -16.64
C SER A 81 -8.37 25.35 -15.84
N SER A 82 -8.41 26.47 -16.55
CA SER A 82 -8.53 27.80 -15.95
C SER A 82 -9.98 28.07 -15.54
N LYS A 83 -10.19 29.11 -14.71
CA LYS A 83 -11.53 29.54 -14.30
C LYS A 83 -12.42 29.96 -15.47
N SER A 84 -11.84 30.37 -16.60
CA SER A 84 -12.55 30.71 -17.84
C SER A 84 -12.85 29.50 -18.73
N GLY A 85 -12.56 28.27 -18.26
CA GLY A 85 -12.78 27.03 -19.00
C GLY A 85 -11.69 26.67 -20.02
N GLN A 86 -10.70 27.54 -20.23
CA GLN A 86 -9.59 27.23 -21.14
C GLN A 86 -8.68 26.16 -20.55
N THR A 87 -8.42 25.11 -21.32
CA THR A 87 -7.54 23.99 -20.95
C THR A 87 -6.13 24.23 -21.47
N THR A 88 -5.14 24.19 -20.59
CA THR A 88 -3.72 24.33 -20.96
C THR A 88 -2.96 23.04 -20.66
N LYS A 89 -2.01 22.69 -21.53
CA LYS A 89 -1.11 21.56 -21.33
C LYS A 89 -0.08 21.90 -20.25
N LYS A 90 0.26 20.92 -19.43
CA LYS A 90 1.25 20.98 -18.35
C LYS A 90 2.22 19.82 -18.50
N ILE A 91 3.48 20.02 -18.09
CA ILE A 91 4.42 18.92 -17.91
C ILE A 91 3.92 18.05 -16.74
N ALA A 92 3.57 16.81 -17.05
CA ALA A 92 3.13 15.85 -16.06
C ALA A 92 4.34 15.16 -15.41
N HIS A 93 4.33 15.08 -14.09
CA HIS A 93 5.30 14.29 -13.34
C HIS A 93 4.52 13.18 -12.66
N PRO A 94 4.50 11.93 -13.20
CA PRO A 94 3.69 10.85 -12.66
C PRO A 94 4.33 10.29 -11.39
N VAL A 95 4.20 11.02 -10.29
CA VAL A 95 4.83 10.72 -8.99
C VAL A 95 3.85 10.19 -7.97
N HIS A 96 2.55 10.22 -8.27
CA HIS A 96 1.51 9.85 -7.30
C HIS A 96 0.65 8.69 -7.79
N ASN A 97 -0.18 8.90 -8.82
CA ASN A 97 -1.14 7.91 -9.31
C ASN A 97 -0.42 6.68 -9.85
N LYS A 98 0.60 6.87 -10.69
CA LYS A 98 1.31 5.74 -11.33
C LYS A 98 1.98 4.83 -10.29
N PRO A 99 2.75 5.35 -9.30
CA PRO A 99 3.26 4.54 -8.20
C PRO A 99 2.17 3.80 -7.41
N ILE A 100 1.05 4.46 -7.07
CA ILE A 100 -0.04 3.83 -6.30
C ILE A 100 -0.64 2.64 -7.05
N TYR A 101 -0.97 2.79 -8.33
CA TYR A 101 -1.50 1.67 -9.12
C TYR A 101 -0.47 0.55 -9.33
N GLY A 102 0.82 0.88 -9.37
CA GLY A 102 1.90 -0.10 -9.34
C GLY A 102 1.89 -0.94 -8.06
N MET A 103 1.81 -0.28 -6.90
CA MET A 103 1.71 -0.94 -5.59
C MET A 103 0.49 -1.86 -5.52
N ILE A 104 -0.69 -1.43 -5.98
CA ILE A 104 -1.89 -2.27 -5.97
C ILE A 104 -1.66 -3.58 -6.73
N ASN A 105 -1.02 -3.51 -7.91
CA ASN A 105 -0.72 -4.71 -8.69
C ASN A 105 0.30 -5.63 -7.99
N ASN A 106 1.31 -5.05 -7.33
CA ASN A 106 2.27 -5.81 -6.54
C ASN A 106 1.58 -6.52 -5.38
N VAL A 107 0.80 -5.78 -4.58
CA VAL A 107 0.01 -6.34 -3.47
C VAL A 107 -0.85 -7.51 -3.95
N LEU A 108 -1.60 -7.35 -5.05
CA LEU A 108 -2.44 -8.43 -5.59
C LEU A 108 -1.62 -9.68 -5.97
N ARG A 109 -0.48 -9.48 -6.64
CA ARG A 109 0.42 -10.58 -7.01
C ARG A 109 0.96 -11.30 -5.76
N ARG A 110 1.40 -10.54 -4.76
CA ARG A 110 1.97 -11.09 -3.53
C ARG A 110 0.92 -11.86 -2.74
N LEU A 111 -0.28 -11.30 -2.60
CA LEU A 111 -1.40 -11.99 -1.96
C LEU A 111 -1.75 -13.31 -2.66
N GLN A 112 -1.65 -13.37 -4.00
CA GLN A 112 -1.97 -14.57 -4.77
C GLN A 112 -0.92 -15.70 -4.61
N PHE A 113 0.37 -15.36 -4.55
CA PHE A 113 1.44 -16.36 -4.66
C PHE A 113 2.27 -16.56 -3.39
N GLU A 114 2.31 -15.59 -2.48
CA GLU A 114 3.23 -15.61 -1.34
C GLU A 114 2.62 -16.20 -0.07
N TYR A 115 1.33 -16.57 -0.09
CA TYR A 115 0.68 -17.29 1.02
C TYR A 115 1.07 -18.77 1.05
N THR A 116 2.36 -19.02 1.28
CA THR A 116 2.98 -20.35 1.27
C THR A 116 3.12 -20.91 2.70
N ASP A 117 3.32 -22.22 2.83
CA ASP A 117 3.53 -22.85 4.15
C ASP A 117 4.77 -22.33 4.87
N LYS A 118 5.80 -21.90 4.13
CA LYS A 118 6.97 -21.22 4.70
C LYS A 118 6.57 -19.89 5.34
N MET A 119 5.74 -19.11 4.66
CA MET A 119 5.25 -17.83 5.16
C MET A 119 4.36 -18.01 6.39
N LYS A 120 3.47 -19.01 6.38
CA LYS A 120 2.66 -19.36 7.56
C LYS A 120 3.52 -19.67 8.78
N LYS A 121 4.58 -20.47 8.61
CA LYS A 121 5.53 -20.79 9.70
C LYS A 121 6.28 -19.57 10.22
N MET A 122 6.66 -18.65 9.33
CA MET A 122 7.30 -17.39 9.71
C MET A 122 6.36 -16.54 10.56
N LEU A 123 5.10 -16.35 10.10
CA LEU A 123 4.09 -15.57 10.82
C LEU A 123 3.74 -16.20 12.17
N LEU A 124 3.65 -17.53 12.24
CA LEU A 124 3.44 -18.25 13.50
C LEU A 124 4.51 -17.91 14.54
N ASN A 125 5.78 -17.88 14.11
CA ASN A 125 6.91 -17.53 14.97
C ASN A 125 6.89 -16.05 15.37
N ASP A 126 6.70 -15.14 14.42
CA ASP A 126 6.72 -13.69 14.66
C ASP A 126 5.63 -13.24 15.64
N TYR A 127 4.48 -13.91 15.62
CA TYR A 127 3.35 -13.60 16.49
C TYR A 127 3.25 -14.52 17.73
N ASN A 128 4.24 -15.38 17.98
CA ASN A 128 4.24 -16.36 19.08
C ASN A 128 2.92 -17.16 19.16
N LEU A 129 2.38 -17.52 18.00
CA LEU A 129 1.16 -18.31 17.91
C LEU A 129 1.55 -19.79 18.01
N HIS A 130 1.09 -20.46 19.05
CA HIS A 130 1.21 -21.92 19.18
C HIS A 130 -0.09 -22.53 18.67
N ILE A 131 -0.06 -23.07 17.45
CA ILE A 131 -1.12 -23.93 16.88
C ILE A 131 -0.69 -25.38 17.08
#